data_AF-A0A443RMW0-F1
#
_entry.id   AF-A0A443RMW0-F1
#
_cell.length_a   1.000
_cell.length_b   1.000
_cell.length_c   1.000
_cell.angle_alpha   90.00
_cell.angle_beta   90.00
_cell.angle_gamma   90.00
#
_symmetry.space_group_name_H-M   'P 1'
#
loop_
_entity.id
_entity.type
_entity.pdbx_description
1 polymer ?
#
loop_
_entity_poly.entity_id
_entity_poly.type
_entity_poly.pdbx_seq_one_letter_code
_entity_poly.pdbx_strand_id
1 'polypeptide(L)'
;MDYFNYQQTVIKIGDKVFKFLGIKKPFSFFYPVYPSFKWETRLPKPEDAKGHHFPFGCRIPDWRQYKVSEYTPELQKLEKRLAERGLKDPWIRNEVWKHDTRLWGSPFQRRSWMLRGTATGLVVTAIIVVIKETFFPKEHHHEDKYPIVNEHLIERKHVTHH
;
A
#
# COMPACT_ATOMS: atom_id res chain seq x y z
N MET A 1 -25.20 9.23 1.59
CA MET A 1 -24.75 7.95 1.00
C MET A 1 -23.66 7.37 1.88
N ASP A 2 -23.90 6.23 2.53
CA ASP A 2 -22.88 5.58 3.36
C ASP A 2 -21.71 5.09 2.50
N TYR A 3 -20.48 5.33 2.97
CA TYR A 3 -19.25 4.88 2.31
C TYR A 3 -19.30 3.38 1.99
N PHE A 4 -19.97 2.60 2.85
CA PHE A 4 -20.19 1.16 2.67
C PHE A 4 -21.10 0.81 1.47
N ASN A 5 -22.19 1.56 1.28
CA ASN A 5 -23.08 1.39 0.12
C ASN A 5 -22.36 1.77 -1.18
N TYR A 6 -21.53 2.82 -1.16
CA TYR A 6 -20.71 3.21 -2.30
C TYR A 6 -19.73 2.09 -2.71
N GLN A 7 -18.99 1.53 -1.75
CA GLN A 7 -18.03 0.45 -2.03
C GLN A 7 -18.71 -0.81 -2.63
N GLN A 8 -19.87 -1.22 -2.08
CA GLN A 8 -20.62 -2.36 -2.62
C GLN A 8 -21.13 -2.13 -4.04
N THR A 9 -21.56 -0.91 -4.34
CA THR A 9 -22.04 -0.56 -5.68
C THR A 9 -20.88 -0.57 -6.69
N VAL A 10 -19.72 -0.03 -6.31
CA VAL A 10 -18.50 -0.03 -7.14
C VAL A 10 -17.99 -1.45 -7.39
N ILE A 11 -18.05 -2.34 -6.41
CA ILE A 11 -17.71 -3.77 -6.58
C ILE A 11 -18.65 -4.44 -7.58
N LYS A 12 -19.97 -4.24 -7.43
CA LYS A 12 -20.97 -4.81 -8.34
C LYS A 12 -20.82 -4.30 -9.78
N ILE A 13 -20.51 -3.01 -9.95
CA ILE A 13 -20.24 -2.40 -11.25
C ILE A 13 -18.98 -3.00 -11.87
N GLY A 14 -17.89 -3.09 -11.09
CA GLY A 14 -16.63 -3.70 -11.54
C GLY A 14 -16.81 -5.14 -11.98
N ASP A 15 -17.49 -5.97 -11.18
CA ASP A 15 -17.78 -7.37 -11.52
C ASP A 15 -18.60 -7.51 -12.81
N LYS A 16 -19.52 -6.59 -13.08
CA LYS A 16 -20.33 -6.57 -14.30
C LYS A 16 -19.47 -6.21 -15.52
N VAL A 17 -18.55 -5.26 -15.37
CA VAL A 17 -17.61 -4.84 -16.43
C VAL A 17 -16.60 -5.95 -16.73
N PHE A 18 -16.01 -6.60 -15.73
CA PHE A 18 -15.07 -7.71 -15.95
C PHE A 18 -15.73 -8.92 -16.62
N LYS A 19 -16.98 -9.23 -16.23
CA LYS A 19 -17.78 -10.26 -16.88
C LYS A 19 -18.12 -9.91 -18.33
N PHE A 20 -18.41 -8.64 -18.61
CA PHE A 20 -18.66 -8.15 -19.98
C PHE A 20 -17.41 -8.25 -20.86
N LEU A 21 -16.22 -7.97 -20.30
CA LEU A 21 -14.95 -7.98 -21.04
C LEU A 21 -14.32 -9.38 -21.15
N GLY A 22 -14.90 -10.43 -20.55
CA GLY A 22 -14.37 -11.80 -20.61
C GLY A 22 -13.03 -12.00 -19.90
N ILE A 23 -12.59 -11.03 -19.09
CA ILE A 23 -11.31 -11.05 -18.39
C ILE A 23 -11.48 -11.83 -17.08
N LYS A 24 -10.71 -12.91 -16.89
CA LYS A 24 -10.65 -13.62 -15.60
C LYS A 24 -10.21 -12.64 -14.53
N LYS A 25 -10.93 -12.58 -13.40
CA LYS A 25 -10.71 -11.61 -12.32
C LYS A 25 -9.20 -11.50 -12.00
N PRO A 26 -8.57 -10.31 -12.12
CA PRO A 26 -7.20 -10.17 -11.66
C PRO A 26 -7.20 -10.41 -10.14
N PHE A 27 -6.28 -11.25 -9.68
CA PHE A 27 -6.13 -11.63 -8.27
C PHE A 27 -6.05 -10.35 -7.40
N SER A 28 -7.17 -10.01 -6.76
CA SER A 28 -7.30 -9.05 -5.64
C SER A 28 -6.40 -7.81 -5.68
N PHE A 29 -6.23 -7.14 -6.83
CA PHE A 29 -5.36 -5.96 -6.90
C PHE A 29 -6.10 -4.64 -6.61
N PHE A 30 -7.40 -4.59 -6.95
CA PHE A 30 -8.18 -3.34 -6.95
C PHE A 30 -9.04 -3.07 -5.72
N TYR A 31 -9.30 -4.10 -4.90
CA TYR A 31 -10.07 -3.93 -3.68
C TYR A 31 -9.15 -4.19 -2.50
N PRO A 32 -8.92 -3.21 -1.60
CA PRO A 32 -8.45 -3.58 -0.27
C PRO A 32 -9.51 -4.54 0.27
N VAL A 33 -9.14 -5.82 0.37
CA VAL A 33 -9.88 -6.79 1.17
C VAL A 33 -9.68 -6.34 2.61
N TYR A 34 -10.43 -5.32 3.02
CA TYR A 34 -10.77 -5.20 4.41
C TYR A 34 -11.42 -6.54 4.73
N PRO A 35 -10.96 -7.28 5.75
CA PRO A 35 -11.72 -8.43 6.19
C PRO A 35 -13.13 -7.89 6.41
N SER A 36 -14.11 -8.58 5.85
CA SER A 36 -15.49 -8.35 6.24
C SER A 36 -15.56 -8.71 7.72
N PHE A 37 -15.27 -7.74 8.60
CA PHE A 37 -15.80 -7.75 9.94
C PHE A 37 -17.31 -7.81 9.71
N LYS A 38 -17.85 -8.99 9.99
CA LYS A 38 -19.26 -9.33 9.84
C LYS A 38 -20.01 -8.58 10.96
N TRP A 39 -19.99 -7.24 10.94
CA TRP A 39 -20.95 -6.47 11.70
C TRP A 39 -22.31 -6.86 11.11
N GLU A 40 -23.11 -7.51 11.93
CA GLU A 40 -24.21 -8.37 11.48
C GLU A 40 -25.17 -7.64 10.53
N THR A 41 -25.54 -8.30 9.44
CA THR A 41 -26.54 -7.86 8.44
C THR A 41 -27.98 -7.82 8.99
N ARG A 42 -28.14 -7.66 10.31
CA ARG A 42 -29.43 -7.48 10.95
C ARG A 42 -29.77 -5.99 10.93
N LEU A 43 -30.95 -5.65 10.41
CA LEU A 43 -31.48 -4.28 10.46
C LEU A 43 -31.37 -3.70 11.88
N PRO A 44 -31.01 -2.42 12.03
CA PRO A 44 -30.91 -1.80 13.34
C PRO A 44 -32.26 -1.85 14.04
N LYS A 45 -32.28 -2.35 15.27
CA LYS A 45 -33.47 -2.36 16.11
C LYS A 45 -33.40 -1.18 17.09
N PRO A 46 -34.54 -0.68 17.60
CA PRO A 46 -34.57 0.42 18.55
C PRO A 46 -33.74 0.17 19.82
N GLU A 47 -33.58 -1.09 20.22
CA GLU A 47 -32.74 -1.51 21.36
C GLU A 47 -31.23 -1.26 21.18
N ASP A 48 -30.77 -1.08 19.94
CA ASP A 48 -29.36 -0.85 19.60
C ASP A 48 -28.96 0.62 19.73
N ALA A 49 -29.93 1.53 19.82
CA ALA A 49 -29.73 2.96 20.05
C ALA A 49 -29.43 3.29 21.53
N LYS A 50 -28.78 2.38 22.26
CA LYS A 50 -28.39 2.60 23.65
C LYS A 50 -27.07 3.37 23.70
N GLY A 51 -27.16 4.68 23.55
CA GLY A 51 -26.07 5.62 23.77
C GLY A 51 -26.36 6.97 23.12
N HIS A 52 -26.41 8.05 23.91
CA HIS A 52 -26.81 9.40 23.48
C HIS A 52 -25.88 10.07 22.44
N HIS A 53 -24.83 9.40 21.97
CA HIS A 53 -23.76 9.99 21.15
C HIS A 53 -23.46 9.23 19.85
N PHE A 54 -24.21 8.18 19.52
CA PHE A 54 -23.94 7.40 18.30
C PHE A 54 -24.98 7.69 17.20
N PRO A 55 -24.55 7.79 15.93
CA PRO A 55 -25.48 7.93 14.82
C PRO A 55 -26.41 6.72 14.73
N PHE A 56 -27.64 6.96 14.27
CA PHE A 56 -28.69 5.94 14.21
C PHE A 56 -28.22 4.72 13.38
N GLY A 57 -28.33 3.53 13.96
CA GLY A 57 -27.90 2.28 13.34
C GLY A 57 -26.42 1.90 13.54
N CYS A 58 -25.63 2.70 14.26
CA CYS A 58 -24.29 2.31 14.66
C CYS A 58 -24.35 1.34 15.86
N ARG A 59 -23.89 0.09 15.66
CA ARG A 59 -23.73 -0.90 16.74
C ARG A 59 -22.29 -0.89 17.22
N ILE A 60 -22.09 -0.73 18.53
CA ILE A 60 -20.78 -0.93 19.13
C ILE A 60 -20.49 -2.44 19.15
N PRO A 61 -19.33 -2.88 18.62
CA PRO A 61 -18.92 -4.28 18.67
C PRO A 61 -18.78 -4.78 20.12
N ASP A 62 -19.14 -6.03 20.40
CA ASP A 62 -18.96 -6.64 21.73
C ASP A 62 -17.48 -6.56 22.15
N TRP A 63 -17.21 -5.97 23.30
CA TRP A 63 -15.86 -5.76 23.83
C TRP A 63 -15.08 -7.07 24.00
N ARG A 64 -15.77 -8.20 24.21
CA ARG A 64 -15.16 -9.51 24.46
C ARG A 64 -14.36 -10.04 23.27
N GLN A 65 -14.60 -9.53 22.07
CA GLN A 65 -13.89 -9.98 20.87
C GLN A 65 -12.46 -9.43 20.78
N TYR A 66 -12.18 -8.31 21.45
CA TYR A 66 -10.85 -7.72 21.49
C TYR A 66 -10.00 -8.51 22.48
N LYS A 67 -9.26 -9.50 21.98
CA LYS A 67 -8.31 -10.30 22.75
C LYS A 67 -6.95 -10.26 22.06
N VAL A 68 -5.90 -10.17 22.86
CA VAL A 68 -4.53 -10.32 22.36
C VAL A 68 -4.41 -11.74 21.80
N SER A 69 -4.07 -11.83 20.52
CA SER A 69 -4.02 -13.08 19.76
C SER A 69 -2.92 -13.00 18.70
N GLU A 70 -2.78 -14.06 17.90
CA GLU A 70 -1.80 -14.14 16.81
C GLU A 70 -1.93 -13.00 15.79
N TYR A 71 -3.13 -12.41 15.66
CA TYR A 71 -3.39 -11.29 14.77
C TYR A 71 -2.81 -9.95 15.26
N THR A 72 -2.30 -9.90 16.49
CA THR A 72 -1.68 -8.71 17.11
C THR A 72 -0.23 -8.99 17.54
N PRO A 73 0.70 -9.24 16.60
CA PRO A 73 2.08 -9.64 16.92
C PRO A 73 2.87 -8.56 17.66
N GLU A 74 2.50 -7.29 17.47
CA GLU A 74 3.14 -6.14 18.14
C GLU A 74 2.81 -6.13 19.64
N LEU A 75 1.55 -6.39 20.00
CA LEU A 75 1.09 -6.45 21.39
C LEU A 75 1.65 -7.69 22.11
N GLN A 76 1.75 -8.84 21.44
CA GLN A 76 2.40 -10.02 22.03
C GLN A 76 3.88 -9.77 22.36
N LYS A 77 4.61 -9.05 21.49
CA LYS A 77 5.99 -8.64 21.76
C LYS A 77 6.08 -7.65 22.92
N LEU A 78 5.13 -6.72 23.02
CA LEU A 78 5.05 -5.78 24.14
C LEU A 78 4.83 -6.52 25.45
N GLU A 79 3.85 -7.44 25.50
CA GLU A 79 3.55 -8.27 26.67
C GLU A 79 4.77 -9.07 27.11
N LYS A 80 5.49 -9.70 26.16
CA LYS A 80 6.72 -10.44 26.46
C LYS A 80 7.80 -9.54 27.08
N ARG A 81 8.04 -8.36 26.50
CA ARG A 81 9.05 -7.40 27.02
C ARG A 81 8.68 -6.84 28.39
N LEU A 82 7.39 -6.65 28.66
CA LEU A 82 6.92 -6.22 29.97
C LEU A 82 7.08 -7.35 30.99
N ALA A 83 6.73 -8.58 30.61
CA ALA A 83 6.89 -9.76 31.45
C ALA A 83 8.37 -10.04 31.79
N GLU A 84 9.29 -9.81 30.86
CA GLU A 84 10.75 -9.85 31.10
C GLU A 84 11.19 -8.86 32.19
N ARG A 85 10.42 -7.79 32.43
CA ARG A 85 10.65 -6.80 33.49
C ARG A 85 9.78 -7.02 34.72
N GLY A 86 8.96 -8.06 34.75
CA GLY A 86 7.98 -8.32 35.81
C GLY A 86 6.77 -7.38 35.79
N LEU A 87 6.52 -6.65 34.69
CA LEU A 87 5.40 -5.73 34.53
C LEU A 87 4.29 -6.35 33.69
N LYS A 88 3.05 -5.89 33.92
CA LYS A 88 1.88 -6.25 33.11
C LYS A 88 1.07 -4.99 32.81
N ASP A 89 0.76 -4.77 31.53
CA ASP A 89 -0.07 -3.65 31.11
C ASP A 89 -1.58 -4.01 31.20
N PRO A 90 -2.38 -3.30 32.01
CA PRO A 90 -3.82 -3.53 32.10
C PRO A 90 -4.60 -3.05 30.86
N TRP A 91 -4.03 -2.15 30.05
CA TRP A 91 -4.70 -1.51 28.91
C TRP A 91 -4.44 -2.17 27.57
N ILE A 92 -3.60 -3.22 27.53
CA ILE A 92 -3.20 -3.90 26.29
C ILE A 92 -4.39 -4.36 25.43
N ARG A 93 -5.51 -4.70 26.06
CA ARG A 93 -6.74 -5.11 25.37
C ARG A 93 -7.39 -3.97 24.58
N ASN A 94 -7.30 -2.76 25.10
CA ASN A 94 -7.87 -1.56 24.48
C ASN A 94 -7.16 -1.23 23.16
N GLU A 95 -5.89 -1.59 23.02
CA GLU A 95 -5.11 -1.31 21.80
C GLU A 95 -5.28 -2.36 20.71
N VAL A 96 -5.95 -3.49 20.99
CA VAL A 96 -6.09 -4.63 20.07
C VAL A 96 -6.70 -4.20 18.73
N TRP A 97 -7.74 -3.38 18.73
CA TRP A 97 -8.43 -2.97 17.49
C TRP A 97 -7.53 -2.19 16.52
N LYS A 98 -6.53 -1.47 17.05
CA LYS A 98 -5.58 -0.69 16.26
C LYS A 98 -4.49 -1.56 15.64
N HIS A 99 -4.06 -2.59 16.38
CA HIS A 99 -2.97 -3.48 15.97
C HIS A 99 -3.46 -4.79 15.33
N ASP A 100 -4.77 -4.98 15.17
CA ASP A 100 -5.34 -6.15 14.52
C ASP A 100 -5.00 -6.16 13.03
N THR A 101 -4.10 -7.07 12.65
CA THR A 101 -3.66 -7.26 11.27
C THR A 101 -4.76 -7.74 10.33
N ARG A 102 -5.87 -8.25 10.87
CA ARG A 102 -7.06 -8.52 10.05
C ARG A 102 -7.56 -7.18 9.52
N LEU A 103 -7.86 -6.22 10.39
CA LEU A 103 -8.46 -4.93 10.01
C LEU A 103 -7.56 -4.09 9.09
N TRP A 104 -6.28 -4.02 9.42
CA TRP A 104 -5.34 -3.09 8.79
C TRP A 104 -4.41 -3.73 7.75
N GLY A 105 -4.51 -5.05 7.57
CA GLY A 105 -3.62 -5.82 6.74
C GLY A 105 -2.22 -5.98 7.35
N SER A 106 -1.37 -6.73 6.64
CA SER A 106 0.01 -6.92 7.06
C SER A 106 0.84 -5.62 6.87
N PRO A 107 1.90 -5.40 7.66
CA PRO A 107 2.81 -4.26 7.45
C PRO A 107 3.37 -4.18 6.03
N PHE A 108 3.60 -5.33 5.40
CA PHE A 108 4.07 -5.42 4.02
C PHE A 108 3.00 -4.95 3.02
N GLN A 109 1.75 -5.34 3.22
CA GLN A 109 0.63 -4.85 2.42
C GLN A 109 0.47 -3.33 2.54
N ARG A 110 0.63 -2.75 3.73
CA ARG A 110 0.62 -1.29 3.92
C ARG A 110 1.76 -0.61 3.16
N ARG A 111 2.95 -1.22 3.14
CA ARG A 111 4.12 -0.71 2.39
C ARG A 111 3.92 -0.77 0.88
N SER A 112 3.21 -1.79 0.38
CA SER A 112 2.94 -1.95 -1.04
C SER A 112 2.17 -0.77 -1.65
N TRP A 113 1.47 0.02 -0.83
CA TRP A 113 0.81 1.24 -1.28
C TRP A 113 1.78 2.27 -1.83
N MET A 114 3.02 2.33 -1.33
CA MET A 114 4.06 3.22 -1.87
C MET A 114 4.53 2.82 -3.26
N LEU A 115 4.36 1.54 -3.64
CA LEU A 115 4.73 1.01 -4.96
C LEU A 115 3.53 0.93 -5.91
N ARG A 116 2.37 1.46 -5.51
CA ARG A 116 1.21 1.55 -6.39
C ARG A 116 1.51 2.56 -7.50
N GLY A 117 1.28 2.13 -8.74
CA GLY A 117 1.53 2.97 -9.92
C GLY A 117 2.96 2.93 -10.45
N THR A 118 3.90 2.24 -9.80
CA THR A 118 5.26 2.08 -10.33
C THR A 118 5.25 1.36 -11.68
N ALA A 119 4.42 0.32 -11.84
CA ALA A 119 4.30 -0.40 -13.11
C ALA A 119 3.81 0.50 -14.27
N THR A 120 2.75 1.28 -14.03
CA THR A 120 2.23 2.23 -15.03
C THR A 120 3.23 3.34 -15.32
N GLY A 121 3.93 3.84 -14.30
CA GLY A 121 4.98 4.83 -14.46
C GLY A 121 6.14 4.33 -15.34
N LEU A 122 6.56 3.08 -15.15
CA LEU A 122 7.61 2.47 -15.97
C LEU A 122 7.19 2.31 -17.43
N VAL A 123 5.93 1.93 -17.70
CA VAL A 123 5.40 1.84 -19.07
C VAL A 123 5.40 3.21 -19.75
N VAL A 124 4.90 4.24 -19.07
CA VAL A 124 4.89 5.61 -19.61
C VAL A 124 6.32 6.11 -19.86
N THR A 125 7.23 5.84 -18.92
CA THR A 125 8.65 6.21 -19.06
C THR A 125 9.27 5.51 -20.28
N ALA A 126 9.02 4.22 -20.48
CA ALA A 126 9.52 3.47 -21.62
C ALA A 126 9.00 4.06 -22.96
N ILE A 127 7.71 4.39 -23.04
CA ILE A 127 7.13 5.03 -24.22
C ILE A 127 7.81 6.38 -24.50
N ILE A 128 8.03 7.20 -23.47
CA ILE A 128 8.70 8.50 -23.61
C ILE A 128 10.14 8.32 -24.10
N VAL A 129 10.88 7.34 -23.57
CA VAL A 129 12.26 7.04 -24.01
C VAL A 129 12.27 6.64 -25.49
N VAL A 130 11.34 5.79 -25.92
CA VAL A 130 11.23 5.39 -27.33
C VAL A 130 10.97 6.60 -28.22
N ILE A 131 9.99 7.44 -27.87
CA ILE A 131 9.67 8.67 -28.62
C ILE A 131 10.90 9.60 -28.68
N LYS A 132 11.62 9.76 -27.58
CA LYS A 132 12.79 10.62 -27.52
C LYS A 132 13.88 10.13 -28.47
N GLU A 133 14.22 8.85 -28.46
CA GLU A 133 15.25 8.29 -29.33
C GLU A 133 14.84 8.27 -30.81
N THR A 134 13.55 8.11 -31.13
CA THR A 134 13.07 8.11 -32.52
C THR A 134 12.95 9.51 -33.14
N PHE A 135 12.50 10.50 -32.37
CA PHE A 135 12.21 11.85 -32.89
C PHE A 135 13.30 12.87 -32.56
N PHE A 136 14.10 12.65 -31.52
CA PHE A 136 15.21 13.51 -31.13
C PHE A 136 16.48 12.66 -30.99
N PRO A 137 16.97 12.03 -32.08
CA PRO A 137 18.23 11.30 -32.04
C PRO A 137 19.30 12.26 -31.55
N LYS A 138 19.96 11.93 -30.44
CA LYS A 138 21.11 12.71 -30.00
C LYS A 138 22.17 12.56 -31.05
N GLU A 139 22.55 13.66 -31.69
CA GLU A 139 23.82 13.68 -32.42
C GLU A 139 24.91 13.32 -31.41
N HIS A 140 25.60 12.20 -31.65
CA HIS A 140 26.80 11.84 -30.90
C HIS A 140 27.92 12.79 -31.31
N HIS A 141 27.79 14.07 -30.96
CA HIS A 141 28.95 14.91 -30.80
C HIS A 141 29.69 14.34 -29.61
N HIS A 142 30.73 13.56 -29.89
CA HIS A 142 31.85 13.46 -28.99
C HIS A 142 32.41 14.89 -28.84
N GLU A 143 31.77 15.71 -28.02
CA GLU A 143 32.42 16.88 -27.49
C GLU A 143 33.55 16.32 -26.63
N ASP A 144 34.76 16.39 -27.15
CA ASP A 144 35.97 16.31 -26.36
C ASP A 144 35.83 17.38 -25.28
N LYS A 145 35.29 16.97 -24.11
CA LYS A 145 34.93 17.87 -23.02
C LYS A 145 36.14 18.67 -22.49
N TYR A 146 37.34 18.24 -22.88
CA TYR A 146 38.63 18.87 -22.58
C TYR A 146 39.59 18.72 -23.77
N PRO A 147 39.45 19.51 -24.86
CA PRO A 147 40.29 19.34 -26.04
C PRO A 147 41.78 19.57 -25.71
N ILE A 148 42.05 20.53 -24.82
CA ILE A 148 43.39 20.91 -24.34
C ILE A 148 44.10 19.75 -23.62
N VAL A 149 43.36 18.92 -22.88
CA VAL A 149 43.95 17.80 -22.13
C VAL A 149 44.37 16.68 -23.10
N ASN A 150 43.58 16.43 -24.14
CA ASN A 150 43.89 15.43 -25.15
C ASN A 150 45.10 15.84 -26.00
N GLU A 151 45.20 17.11 -26.38
CA GLU A 151 46.36 17.66 -27.09
C GLU A 151 47.66 17.48 -26.28
N HIS A 152 47.68 17.83 -25.00
CA HIS A 152 48.87 17.63 -24.15
C HIS A 152 49.22 16.15 -23.94
N LEU A 153 48.24 15.25 -23.93
CA LEU A 153 48.50 13.81 -23.85
C LEU A 153 49.14 13.28 -25.15
N ILE A 154 48.76 13.82 -26.31
CA ILE A 154 49.35 13.51 -27.61
C ILE A 154 50.79 14.04 -27.65
N GLU A 155 51.02 15.30 -27.27
CA GLU A 155 52.36 15.90 -27.20
C GLU A 155 53.32 15.12 -26.30
N ARG A 156 52.87 14.71 -25.09
CA ARG A 156 53.70 13.91 -24.18
C ARG A 156 54.07 12.54 -24.75
N LYS A 157 53.20 11.91 -25.55
CA LYS A 157 53.54 10.66 -26.25
C LYS A 157 54.62 10.90 -27.31
N HIS A 158 54.55 11.99 -28.07
CA HIS A 158 55.57 12.30 -29.08
C HIS A 158 56.96 12.59 -28.47
N VAL A 159 57.01 13.24 -27.31
CA VAL A 159 58.28 13.55 -26.61
C VAL A 159 58.95 12.30 -26.01
N THR A 160 58.18 11.28 -25.63
CA THR A 160 58.72 10.07 -24.99
C THR A 160 59.25 9.02 -25.98
N HIS A 161 59.06 9.23 -27.29
CA HIS A 161 59.48 8.33 -28.37
C HIS A 161 60.71 8.85 -29.17
N HIS A 162 61.40 9.89 -28.71
CA HIS A 162 62.69 10.37 -29.21
C HIS A 162 63.80 10.11 -28.20
#